data_AF-A0A0D2N003-F1
#
_entry.id   AF-A0A0D2N003-F1
#
_cell.length_a   1.000
_cell.length_b   1.000
_cell.length_c   1.000
_cell.angle_alpha   90.00
_cell.angle_beta   90.00
_cell.angle_gamma   90.00
#
_symmetry.space_group_name_H-M   'P 1'
#
loop_
_entity.id
_entity.type
_entity.pdbx_description
1 polymer ?
#
loop_
_entity_poly.entity_id
_entity_poly.type
_entity_poly.pdbx_seq_one_letter_code
_entity_poly.pdbx_strand_id
1 'polypeptide(L)' 'MYSIGSLFYAIYFFVSFPMFMRIDEDPAQKRWTLSQVAFDALAAGMLVTIILDTWRITFGGIVDSDKAAAGLTWAA' A
#
# COMPACT_ATOMS: atom_id res chain seq x y z
N MET A 1 2.42 -4.10 19.73
CA MET A 1 1.52 -4.87 18.83
C MET A 1 0.40 -3.99 18.27
N TYR A 2 -0.47 -3.39 19.09
CA TYR A 2 -1.58 -2.57 18.58
C TYR A 2 -1.15 -1.32 17.79
N SER A 3 -0.15 -0.55 18.25
CA SER A 3 0.31 0.65 17.54
C SER A 3 0.98 0.37 16.19
N ILE A 4 1.63 -0.79 16.07
CA ILE A 4 2.29 -1.22 14.83
C ILE A 4 1.24 -1.79 13.87
N GLY A 5 0.34 -2.65 14.37
CA GLY A 5 -0.77 -3.18 13.56
C GLY A 5 -1.71 -2.08 13.05
N SER A 6 -1.98 -1.05 13.84
CA SER A 6 -2.78 0.11 13.41
C SER A 6 -2.08 0.96 12.35
N LEU A 7 -0.73 1.03 12.37
CA LEU A 7 0.04 1.71 11.32
C LEU A 7 -0.10 0.97 9.98
N PHE A 8 0.01 -0.37 9.98
CA PHE A 8 -0.21 -1.18 8.78
C PHE A 8 -1.63 -1.03 8.24
N TYR A 9 -2.62 -0.99 9.12
CA TYR A 9 -3.99 -0.71 8.73
C TYR A 9 -4.15 0.72 8.16
N ALA A 10 -3.47 1.72 8.74
CA ALA A 10 -3.50 3.10 8.28
C ALA A 10 -2.89 3.29 6.87
N ILE A 11 -1.91 2.48 6.47
CA ILE A 11 -1.32 2.54 5.13
C ILE A 11 -2.37 2.27 4.04
N TYR A 12 -3.32 1.36 4.28
CA TYR A 12 -4.41 1.12 3.33
C TYR A 12 -5.24 2.38 3.08
N PHE A 13 -5.51 3.17 4.12
CA PHE A 13 -6.26 4.42 3.99
C PHE A 13 -5.49 5.46 3.18
N PHE A 14 -4.18 5.60 3.40
CA PHE A 14 -3.35 6.54 2.64
C PHE A 14 -3.40 6.30 1.13
N VAL A 15 -3.51 5.05 0.68
CA VAL A 15 -3.58 4.71 -0.74
C VAL A 15 -5.01 4.67 -1.25
N SER A 16 -5.95 4.16 -0.44
CA SER A 16 -7.34 3.93 -0.87
C SER A 16 -8.16 5.23 -0.91
N PHE A 17 -7.96 6.15 0.04
CA PHE A 17 -8.73 7.41 0.07
C PHE A 17 -8.56 8.27 -1.20
N PRO A 18 -7.33 8.54 -1.68
CA PRO A 18 -7.14 9.27 -2.94
C PRO A 18 -7.80 8.58 -4.14
N MET A 19 -7.83 7.25 -4.13
CA MET A 19 -8.45 6.44 -5.18
C MET A 19 -9.98 6.58 -5.14
N PHE A 20 -10.58 6.54 -3.95
CA PHE A 20 -12.01 6.78 -3.79
C PHE A 20 -12.40 8.21 -4.17
N MET A 21 -11.65 9.23 -3.74
CA MET A 21 -11.90 10.62 -4.16
C MET A 21 -11.88 10.77 -5.68
N ARG A 22 -10.93 10.12 -6.35
CA ARG A 22 -10.81 10.17 -7.81
C ARG A 22 -12.00 9.54 -8.53
N ILE A 23 -12.59 8.47 -7.99
CA ILE A 23 -13.72 7.78 -8.63
C ILE A 23 -15.06 8.42 -8.29
N ASP A 24 -15.23 8.94 -7.07
CA ASP A 24 -16.54 9.22 -6.47
C ASP A 24 -16.92 10.71 -6.43
N GLU A 25 -15.98 11.65 -6.67
CA GLU A 25 -16.22 13.09 -6.41
C GLU A 25 -16.75 13.93 -7.58
N ASP A 26 -16.85 13.43 -8.81
CA ASP A 26 -17.31 14.25 -9.94
C ASP A 26 -18.48 13.62 -10.73
N PRO A 27 -19.74 13.95 -10.38
CA PRO A 27 -20.92 13.47 -11.12
C PRO A 27 -21.02 14.02 -12.55
N ALA A 28 -20.21 15.03 -12.92
CA ALA A 28 -20.11 15.55 -14.28
C ALA A 28 -19.00 14.87 -15.12
N GLN A 29 -18.18 14.00 -14.51
CA GLN A 29 -17.09 13.33 -15.21
C GLN A 29 -17.51 12.16 -16.10
N LYS A 30 -16.64 11.87 -17.07
CA LYS A 30 -16.75 10.75 -18.00
C LYS A 30 -16.80 9.43 -17.24
N ARG A 31 -17.77 8.56 -17.57
CA ARG A 31 -17.84 7.19 -17.02
C ARG A 31 -16.51 6.47 -17.23
N TRP A 32 -15.94 5.97 -16.14
CA TRP A 32 -14.73 5.17 -16.16
C TRP A 32 -14.90 3.92 -17.03
N THR A 33 -13.93 3.62 -17.89
CA THR A 33 -13.94 2.35 -18.63
C THR A 33 -13.50 1.22 -17.70
N LEU A 34 -13.98 -0.01 -17.95
CA LEU A 34 -13.60 -1.18 -17.14
C LEU A 34 -12.08 -1.36 -17.07
N SER A 35 -11.37 -1.08 -18.17
CA SER A 35 -9.91 -1.14 -18.23
C SER A 35 -9.24 -0.11 -17.31
N GLN A 36 -9.73 1.12 -17.26
CA GLN A 36 -9.18 2.16 -16.38
C GLN A 36 -9.33 1.78 -14.92
N VAL A 37 -10.52 1.32 -14.53
CA VAL A 37 -10.79 0.85 -13.17
C VAL A 37 -9.88 -0.33 -12.81
N ALA A 38 -9.68 -1.27 -13.74
CA ALA A 38 -8.79 -2.40 -13.52
C ALA A 38 -7.33 -1.95 -13.30
N PHE A 39 -6.81 -1.03 -14.11
CA PHE A 39 -5.46 -0.49 -13.92
C PHE A 39 -5.33 0.30 -12.63
N ASP A 40 -6.30 1.13 -12.28
CA ASP A 40 -6.27 1.92 -11.06
C ASP A 40 -6.33 1.03 -9.80
N ALA A 41 -7.14 -0.04 -9.83
CA ALA A 41 -7.20 -1.03 -8.74
C ALA A 41 -5.87 -1.80 -8.59
N LEU A 42 -5.28 -2.23 -9.71
CA LEU A 42 -3.97 -2.91 -9.69
C LEU A 42 -2.85 -1.96 -9.21
N ALA A 43 -2.86 -0.70 -9.66
CA ALA A 43 -1.91 0.31 -9.25
C ALA A 43 -2.02 0.60 -7.75
N ALA A 44 -3.23 0.76 -7.23
CA ALA A 44 -3.47 0.96 -5.80
C ALA A 44 -2.95 -0.24 -4.97
N GLY A 45 -3.23 -1.47 -5.42
CA GLY A 45 -2.72 -2.68 -4.78
C GLY A 45 -1.19 -2.74 -4.77
N MET A 46 -0.56 -2.46 -5.90
CA MET A 46 0.91 -2.42 -6.03
C MET A 46 1.54 -1.33 -5.16
N LEU A 47 0.89 -0.17 -5.03
CA LEU A 47 1.41 0.93 -4.23
C LEU A 47 1.39 0.57 -2.74
N VAL A 48 0.34 -0.11 -2.27
CA VAL A 48 0.31 -0.66 -0.90
C VAL A 48 1.46 -1.65 -0.69
N THR A 49 1.68 -2.60 -1.62
CA THR A 49 2.75 -3.60 -1.45
C THR A 49 4.14 -2.97 -1.44
N ILE A 50 4.38 -1.93 -2.25
CA ILE A 50 5.65 -1.18 -2.24
C ILE A 50 5.86 -0.47 -0.90
N ILE A 51 4.83 0.16 -0.33
CA ILE A 51 4.95 0.82 0.98
C ILE A 51 5.26 -0.22 2.08
N LEU A 52 4.60 -1.38 2.03
CA LEU A 52 4.87 -2.48 2.96
C LEU A 52 6.31 -3.01 2.83
N ASP A 53 6.80 -3.16 1.59
CA ASP A 53 8.17 -3.61 1.35
C ASP A 53 9.19 -2.56 1.79
N THR A 54 8.91 -1.28 1.57
CA THR A 54 9.74 -0.17 2.06
C THR A 54 9.88 -0.25 3.58
N TRP A 55 8.78 -0.42 4.32
CA TRP A 55 8.83 -0.62 5.77
C TRP A 55 9.70 -1.83 6.14
N ARG A 56 9.46 -2.97 5.49
CA ARG A 56 10.17 -4.21 5.77
C ARG A 56 11.67 -4.07 5.54
N ILE A 57 12.09 -3.32 4.53
CA ILE A 57 13.51 -3.06 4.23
C ILE A 57 14.11 -2.07 5.23
N THR A 58 13.41 -0.98 5.60
CA THR A 58 13.98 0.07 6.45
C THR A 58 13.96 -0.24 7.93
N PHE A 59 12.89 -0.86 8.44
CA PHE A 59 12.67 -1.08 9.87
C PHE A 59 12.74 -2.55 10.28
N GLY A 60 12.69 -3.49 9.33
CA GLY A 60 12.64 -4.92 9.61
C GLY A 60 11.23 -5.42 9.89
N GLY A 61 11.12 -6.71 10.22
CA GLY A 61 9.85 -7.35 10.52
C GLY A 61 9.34 -7.01 11.92
N ILE A 62 8.04 -7.19 12.10
CA ILE A 62 7.32 -6.94 13.37
C ILE A 62 7.68 -7.98 14.44
N VAL A 63 8.15 -9.16 14.01
CA VAL A 63 8.48 -10.29 14.87
C VAL A 63 9.99 -10.44 14.92
N ASP A 64 10.53 -10.58 16.12
CA ASP A 64 11.95 -10.86 16.33
C ASP A 64 12.28 -12.23 15.74
N SER A 65 12.91 -12.23 14.57
CA SER A 65 13.39 -13.41 13.87
C SER A 65 14.62 -13.02 13.06
N ASP A 66 15.62 -13.90 12.99
CA ASP A 66 16.83 -13.66 12.19
C ASP A 66 16.50 -13.39 10.70
N LYS A 67 15.35 -13.87 10.21
CA LYS A 67 14.85 -13.64 8.85
C LYS A 67 14.11 -12.30 8.67
N ALA A 68 13.84 -11.61 9.78
CA ALA A 68 13.12 -10.34 9.84
C ALA A 68 14.06 -9.13 9.97
N ALA A 69 15.38 -9.32 9.90
CA ALA A 69 16.34 -8.22 9.93
C ALA A 69 16.09 -7.22 8.80
N ALA A 70 16.24 -5.93 9.11
CA ALA A 70 16.17 -4.85 8.14
C ALA A 70 17.30 -4.98 7.10
N GLY A 71 17.06 -4.48 5.89
CA GLY A 71 18.01 -4.50 4.79
C GLY A 71 17.67 -5.49 3.67
N LEU A 72 18.42 -5.39 2.58
CA LEU A 72 18.29 -6.26 1.42
C LEU A 72 19.07 -7.54 1.68
N THR A 73 18.35 -8.63 1.95
CA THR A 73 18.94 -9.95 2.25
C THR A 73 19.83 -10.52 1.16
N TRP A 74 19.80 -9.95 -0.05
CA TRP A 74 20.62 -10.34 -1.21
C TRP A 74 21.73 -9.34 -1.54
N ALA A 75 21.76 -8.17 -0.90
CA ALA A 75 22.77 -7.13 -1.15
C ALA A 75 23.90 -7.12 -0.10
N ALA A 76 23.95 -8.14 0.76
CA ALA A 76 24.94 -8.35 1.81
C ALA A 76 25.89 -9.50 1.44
#